data_AF-A0A5R8MPG9-F1
#
_entry.id   AF-A0A5R8MPG9-F1
#
_cell.length_a   1.000
_cell.length_b   1.000
_cell.length_c   1.000
_cell.angle_alpha   90.00
_cell.angle_beta   90.00
_cell.angle_gamma   90.00
#
_symmetry.space_group_name_H-M   'P 1'
#
loop_
_entity.id
_entity.type
_entity.pdbx_description
1 polymer ?
#
loop_
_entity_poly.entity_id
_entity_poly.type
_entity_poly.pdbx_seq_one_letter_code
_entity_poly.pdbx_strand_id
1 'polypeptide(L)'
;MLRIIERAQEAGALRGDVTIADMSFVIWGVAATVRATYGTAPGSWRRHLALTLDGLRSAAAHELPVPPMSIPQARTLMNECRQASSGPMTEGRCACSLTWGIDAQRHHRNSTR
;
A
#
# COMPACT_ATOMS: atom_id res chain seq x y z
N MET A 1 -6.80 -5.93 13.99
CA MET A 1 -5.74 -5.01 13.54
C MET A 1 -5.38 -3.98 14.61
N LEU A 2 -6.35 -3.22 15.16
CA LEU A 2 -6.12 -2.25 16.25
C LEU A 2 -5.29 -2.81 17.41
N ARG A 3 -5.70 -3.96 17.98
CA ARG A 3 -4.98 -4.62 19.08
C ARG A 3 -3.51 -4.93 18.78
N ILE A 4 -3.14 -5.17 17.53
CA ILE A 4 -1.74 -5.45 17.15
C ILE A 4 -0.94 -4.14 17.14
N ILE A 5 -1.53 -3.07 16.63
CA ILE A 5 -0.94 -1.72 16.61
C ILE A 5 -0.71 -1.25 18.06
N GLU A 6 -1.76 -1.32 18.89
CA GLU A 6 -1.71 -0.94 20.31
C GLU A 6 -0.59 -1.68 21.04
N ARG A 7 -0.55 -3.01 20.94
CA ARG A 7 0.50 -3.82 21.58
C ARG A 7 1.91 -3.50 21.07
N ALA A 8 2.06 -3.19 19.78
CA ALA A 8 3.36 -2.85 19.21
C ALA A 8 3.83 -1.46 19.65
N GLN A 9 2.91 -0.52 19.85
CA GLN A 9 3.18 0.80 20.42
C GLN A 9 3.51 0.70 21.90
N GLU A 10 2.73 -0.06 22.68
CA GLU A 10 3.00 -0.35 24.10
C GLU A 10 4.36 -1.02 24.32
N ALA A 11 4.76 -1.92 23.42
CA ALA A 11 6.07 -2.58 23.45
C ALA A 11 7.22 -1.67 22.96
N GLY A 12 6.95 -0.44 22.53
CA GLY A 12 7.94 0.48 21.99
C GLY A 12 8.54 0.03 20.65
N ALA A 13 7.91 -0.90 19.94
CA ALA A 13 8.38 -1.42 18.65
C ALA A 13 7.87 -0.58 17.46
N LEU A 14 6.72 0.06 17.62
CA LEU A 14 6.04 0.87 16.59
C LEU A 14 5.99 2.34 17.03
N ARG A 15 6.15 3.27 16.07
CA ARG A 15 5.95 4.71 16.32
C ARG A 15 4.52 5.00 16.80
N GLY A 16 4.39 5.94 17.74
CA GLY A 16 3.14 6.19 18.49
C GLY A 16 2.05 6.92 17.71
N ASP A 17 2.39 7.54 16.59
CA ASP A 17 1.49 8.29 15.70
C ASP A 17 0.96 7.44 14.53
N VAL A 18 1.35 6.17 14.42
CA VAL A 18 0.78 5.25 13.42
C VAL A 18 -0.66 4.93 13.77
N THR A 19 -1.52 5.03 12.75
CA THR A 19 -2.93 4.73 12.83
C THR A 19 -3.31 3.49 12.01
N ILE A 20 -4.55 3.03 12.18
CA ILE A 20 -5.10 1.95 11.36
C ILE A 20 -5.22 2.34 9.87
N ALA A 21 -5.41 3.64 9.58
CA ALA A 21 -5.47 4.14 8.22
C ALA A 21 -4.11 3.94 7.53
N ASP A 22 -3.01 4.29 8.20
CA ASP A 22 -1.65 4.11 7.68
C ASP A 22 -1.35 2.65 7.36
N MET A 23 -1.73 1.72 8.26
CA MET A 23 -1.58 0.29 8.02
C MET A 23 -2.36 -0.20 6.79
N SER A 24 -3.49 0.44 6.46
CA SER A 24 -4.27 0.10 5.27
C SER A 24 -3.53 0.51 4.00
N PHE A 25 -2.88 1.68 4.01
CA PHE A 25 -2.01 2.14 2.91
C PHE A 25 -0.77 1.26 2.73
N VAL A 26 -0.14 0.80 3.82
CA VAL A 26 0.97 -0.15 3.76
C VAL A 26 0.56 -1.44 3.03
N ILE A 27 -0.59 -2.01 3.40
CA ILE A 27 -1.10 -3.23 2.76
C ILE A 27 -1.38 -2.99 1.27
N TRP A 28 -1.99 -1.86 0.92
CA TRP A 28 -2.25 -1.51 -0.48
C TRP A 28 -0.98 -1.30 -1.29
N GLY A 29 0.02 -0.61 -0.75
CA GLY A 29 1.32 -0.39 -1.40
C GLY A 29 2.07 -1.70 -1.65
N VAL A 30 2.08 -2.61 -0.67
CA VAL A 30 2.67 -3.94 -0.82
C VAL A 30 1.92 -4.76 -1.88
N ALA A 31 0.58 -4.77 -1.85
CA ALA A 31 -0.21 -5.47 -2.86
C ALA A 31 0.02 -4.89 -4.28
N ALA A 32 0.18 -3.57 -4.40
CA ALA A 32 0.53 -2.92 -5.67
C ALA A 32 1.91 -3.34 -6.16
N THR A 33 2.90 -3.41 -5.25
CA THR A 33 4.25 -3.89 -5.57
C THR A 33 4.21 -5.33 -6.06
N VAL A 34 3.46 -6.22 -5.40
CA VAL A 34 3.28 -7.60 -5.84
C VAL A 34 2.72 -7.64 -7.27
N ARG A 35 1.63 -6.91 -7.55
CA ARG A 35 1.03 -6.89 -8.89
C ARG A 35 1.99 -6.38 -9.95
N ALA A 36 2.76 -5.33 -9.64
CA ALA A 36 3.69 -4.71 -10.57
C ALA A 36 4.91 -5.59 -10.86
N THR A 37 5.40 -6.35 -9.86
CA THR A 37 6.67 -7.09 -10.01
C THR A 37 6.50 -8.59 -10.22
N TYR A 38 5.27 -9.14 -10.14
CA TYR A 38 5.05 -10.60 -10.19
C TYR A 38 5.69 -11.29 -11.40
N GLY A 39 5.61 -10.69 -12.60
CA GLY A 39 6.14 -11.28 -13.83
C GLY A 39 7.67 -11.23 -13.99
N THR A 40 8.35 -10.33 -13.27
CA THR A 40 9.80 -10.08 -13.47
C THR A 40 10.63 -10.40 -12.23
N ALA A 41 10.12 -10.03 -11.06
CA ALA A 41 10.81 -10.18 -9.77
C ALA A 41 9.77 -10.42 -8.66
N PRO A 42 9.22 -11.64 -8.54
CA PRO A 42 8.14 -11.96 -7.60
C PRO A 42 8.53 -11.82 -6.13
N GLY A 43 9.83 -11.73 -5.81
CA GLY A 43 10.34 -11.51 -4.45
C GLY A 43 10.47 -10.05 -4.02
N SER A 44 10.40 -9.09 -4.96
CA SER A 44 10.72 -7.69 -4.69
C SER A 44 9.83 -7.02 -3.64
N TRP A 45 8.59 -7.49 -3.47
CA TRP A 45 7.68 -6.99 -2.43
C TRP A 45 8.24 -7.18 -1.02
N ARG A 46 9.09 -8.18 -0.77
CA ARG A 46 9.71 -8.41 0.55
C ARG A 46 10.63 -7.26 0.93
N ARG A 47 11.42 -6.76 -0.03
CA ARG A 47 12.29 -5.59 0.19
C ARG A 47 11.46 -4.33 0.41
N HIS A 48 10.41 -4.13 -0.39
CA HIS A 48 9.51 -2.99 -0.20
C HIS A 48 8.87 -3.01 1.20
N LEU A 49 8.29 -4.14 1.61
CA LEU A 49 7.71 -4.31 2.94
C LEU A 49 8.74 -4.08 4.04
N ALA A 50 9.96 -4.61 3.90
CA ALA A 50 11.02 -4.40 4.89
C ALA A 50 11.36 -2.92 5.06
N LEU A 51 11.51 -2.17 3.95
CA LEU A 51 11.75 -0.72 3.99
C LEU A 51 10.59 0.04 4.63
N THR A 52 9.35 -0.31 4.28
CA THR A 52 8.17 0.32 4.89
C THR A 52 8.12 0.06 6.39
N LEU A 53 8.31 -1.18 6.85
CA LEU A 53 8.29 -1.52 8.27
C LEU A 53 9.46 -0.88 9.03
N ASP A 54 10.62 -0.70 8.41
CA ASP A 54 11.77 -0.03 9.01
C ASP A 54 11.43 1.43 9.37
N GLY A 55 10.75 2.15 8.47
CA GLY A 55 10.27 3.52 8.70
C GLY A 55 9.12 3.65 9.72
N LEU A 56 8.48 2.54 10.11
CA LEU A 56 7.42 2.53 11.13
C LEU A 56 7.95 2.23 12.53
N ARG A 57 9.23 1.86 12.68
CA ARG A 57 9.81 1.62 14.00
C ARG A 57 9.82 2.89 14.84
N SER A 58 9.66 2.74 16.15
CA SER A 58 9.74 3.85 17.11
C SER A 58 11.03 4.65 16.98
N ALA A 59 12.17 3.99 16.75
CA ALA A 59 13.48 4.63 16.57
C ALA A 59 13.60 5.46 15.28
N ALA A 60 12.72 5.24 14.29
CA ALA A 60 12.66 6.03 13.06
C ALA A 60 11.68 7.21 13.18
N ALA A 61 11.05 7.41 14.34
CA ALA A 61 10.04 8.45 14.52
C ALA A 61 10.68 9.84 14.45
N HIS A 62 10.30 10.58 13.42
CA HIS A 62 10.44 12.01 13.30
C HIS A 62 9.09 12.59 12.88
N GLU A 63 8.91 13.90 13.06
CA GLU A 63 7.70 14.59 12.64
C GLU A 63 7.42 14.31 11.14
N LEU A 64 6.19 13.92 10.85
CA LEU A 64 5.71 13.77 9.49
C LEU A 64 5.05 15.08 9.05
N PRO A 65 5.28 15.53 7.81
CA PRO A 65 4.75 16.80 7.33
C PRO A 65 3.22 16.83 7.19
N VAL A 66 2.57 15.66 7.22
CA VAL A 66 1.13 15.51 7.03
C VAL A 66 0.57 14.63 8.15
N PRO A 67 -0.51 15.06 8.84
CA PRO A 67 -1.13 14.25 9.89
C PRO A 67 -1.80 13.00 9.30
N PRO A 68 -2.07 11.99 10.14
CA PRO A 68 -2.77 10.79 9.68
C PRO A 68 -4.19 11.13 9.19
N MET A 69 -4.66 10.32 8.24
CA MET A 69 -6.01 10.46 7.72
C MET A 69 -7.05 10.22 8.83
N SER A 70 -8.08 11.08 8.88
CA SER A 70 -9.17 10.89 9.84
C SER A 70 -9.98 9.61 9.55
N ILE A 71 -10.60 9.02 10.58
CA ILE A 71 -11.42 7.82 10.41
C ILE A 71 -12.56 8.00 9.38
N PRO A 72 -13.29 9.14 9.34
CA PRO A 72 -14.28 9.38 8.29
C PRO A 72 -13.69 9.36 6.88
N GLN A 73 -12.54 10.04 6.67
CA GLN A 73 -11.86 10.05 5.37
C GLN A 73 -11.41 8.65 4.94
N ALA A 74 -10.82 7.88 5.87
CA ALA A 74 -10.38 6.51 5.61
C ALA A 74 -11.57 5.60 5.27
N ARG A 75 -12.71 5.77 5.94
CA ARG A 75 -13.94 5.01 5.65
C ARG A 75 -14.49 5.33 4.27
N THR A 76 -14.53 6.60 3.89
CA THR A 76 -14.95 7.03 2.54
C THR A 76 -14.08 6.38 1.47
N LEU A 77 -12.75 6.48 1.63
CA LEU A 77 -11.80 5.89 0.70
C LEU A 77 -11.96 4.36 0.58
N MET A 78 -12.11 3.64 1.70
CA MET A 78 -12.33 2.19 1.68
C MET A 78 -13.63 1.81 0.94
N ASN A 79 -14.69 2.61 1.11
CA ASN A 79 -15.95 2.39 0.40
C ASN A 79 -15.81 2.61 -1.10
N GLU A 80 -15.06 3.63 -1.52
CA GLU A 80 -14.78 3.93 -2.92
C GLU A 80 -13.92 2.85 -3.58
N CYS A 81 -12.83 2.41 -2.93
CA CYS A 81 -11.99 1.33 -3.45
C CYS A 81 -12.77 0.01 -3.62
N ARG A 82 -13.65 -0.30 -2.66
CA ARG A 82 -14.53 -1.48 -2.76
C ARG A 82 -15.45 -1.38 -3.97
N GLN A 83 -16.10 -0.23 -4.16
CA GLN A 83 -17.02 0.00 -5.29
C GLN A 83 -16.31 -0.07 -6.65
N ALA A 84 -15.10 0.48 -6.74
CA ALA A 84 -14.29 0.42 -7.95
C ALA A 84 -13.87 -1.01 -8.33
N SER A 85 -13.73 -1.91 -7.34
CA SER A 85 -13.43 -3.33 -7.59
C SER A 85 -14.63 -4.20 -7.99
N SER A 86 -15.86 -3.66 -7.91
CA SER A 86 -17.11 -4.39 -8.20
C SER A 86 -17.73 -4.11 -9.59
N GLY A 87 -17.06 -3.34 -10.46
CA GLY A 87 -17.49 -3.14 -11.85
C GLY A 87 -17.23 -4.37 -12.75
N PRO A 88 -17.94 -4.52 -13.89
CA PRO A 88 -17.71 -5.63 -14.81
C PRO A 88 -16.26 -5.66 -15.29
N MET A 89 -15.66 -6.84 -15.18
CA MET A 89 -14.26 -7.17 -15.49
C MET A 89 -14.00 -7.22 -17.01
N THR A 90 -14.55 -6.28 -17.78
CA THR A 90 -14.34 -6.19 -19.24
C THR A 90 -13.24 -5.21 -19.62
N GLU A 91 -12.72 -4.44 -18.66
CA GLU A 91 -11.53 -3.64 -18.88
C GLU A 91 -10.66 -3.72 -17.63
N GLY A 92 -9.51 -4.40 -17.75
CA GLY A 92 -8.56 -4.69 -16.69
C GLY A 92 -7.89 -3.43 -16.10
N ARG A 93 -8.68 -2.56 -15.49
CA ARG A 93 -8.24 -1.37 -14.77
C ARG A 93 -8.55 -1.58 -13.29
N CYS A 94 -7.54 -1.97 -12.54
CA CYS A 94 -7.61 -1.98 -11.10
C CYS A 94 -7.70 -0.52 -10.62
N ALA A 95 -8.44 -0.22 -9.54
CA ALA A 95 -8.53 1.14 -8.99
C ALA A 95 -7.16 1.78 -8.70
N CYS A 96 -6.15 0.93 -8.44
CA CYS A 96 -4.75 1.32 -8.25
C CYS A 96 -4.09 1.90 -9.52
N SER A 97 -4.59 1.57 -10.72
CA SER A 97 -4.08 2.07 -12.01
C SER A 97 -4.46 3.52 -12.27
N LEU A 98 -5.60 3.98 -11.75
CA LEU A 98 -6.12 5.33 -12.00
C LEU A 98 -5.39 6.41 -11.19
N THR A 99 -4.82 6.05 -10.04
CA THR A 99 -4.16 7.02 -9.14
C THR A 99 -2.66 7.21 -9.41
N TRP A 100 -2.01 6.26 -10.12
CA TRP A 100 -0.55 6.27 -10.35
C TRP A 100 -0.13 6.31 -11.82
N GLY A 101 -1.06 6.49 -12.77
CA GLY A 101 -0.71 6.67 -14.19
C GLY A 101 0.20 5.57 -14.74
N ILE A 102 0.17 4.37 -14.16
CA ILE A 102 0.88 3.21 -14.70
C ILE A 102 -0.05 2.61 -15.74
N ASP A 103 -0.11 3.28 -16.90
CA ASP A 103 -0.42 2.56 -18.12
C ASP A 103 0.59 1.40 -18.19
N ALA A 104 0.06 0.21 -18.45
CA ALA A 104 0.84 -0.98 -18.73
C ALA A 104 1.62 -0.77 -20.05
N GLN A 105 2.64 0.09 -20.01
CA GLN A 105 3.47 0.44 -21.14
C GLN A 105 4.29 -0.81 -21.49
N ARG A 106 3.78 -1.55 -22.48
CA ARG A 106 4.58 -2.08 -23.58
C ARG A 106 5.71 -3.04 -23.18
N HIS A 107 5.36 -4.30 -22.91
CA HIS A 107 6.27 -5.43 -23.13
C HIS A 107 5.79 -6.40 -24.23
N HIS A 108 4.96 -5.92 -25.17
CA HIS A 108 4.77 -6.56 -26.48
C HIS A 108 5.56 -5.80 -27.56
N ARG A 109 6.85 -6.15 -27.68
CA ARG A 109 7.76 -6.06 -28.84
C ARG A 109 9.17 -5.71 -28.36
N ASN A 110 9.94 -6.74 -28.05
CA ASN A 110 11.29 -6.95 -28.58
C ASN A 110 11.81 -8.29 -28.04
N SER A 111 11.32 -9.37 -28.63
CA SER A 111 11.90 -10.70 -28.51
C SER A 111 11.58 -11.47 -29.78
N THR A 112 12.20 -11.05 -30.88
CA THR A 112 12.67 -11.91 -31.99
C THR A 112 13.33 -10.98 -33.02
N ARG A 113 14.61 -11.25 -33.26
CA ARG A 113 15.26 -11.29 -34.58
C ARG A 113 14.64 -10.48 -35.72
#